data_AF-A0A150ZZQ7-F1
#
_entry.id   AF-A0A150ZZQ7-F1
#
_cell.length_a   1.000
_cell.length_b   1.000
_cell.length_c   1.000
_cell.angle_alpha   90.00
_cell.angle_beta   90.00
_cell.angle_gamma   90.00
#
_symmetry.space_group_name_H-M   'P 1'
#
loop_
_entity.id
_entity.type
_entity.pdbx_description
1 polymer ?
#
loop_
_entity_poly.entity_id
_entity_poly.type
_entity_poly.pdbx_seq_one_letter_code
_entity_poly.pdbx_strand_id
1 'polypeptide(L)'
;MHCPKCDSIKFIKSGKTKEKQRYKCLGCGCQFTRNEKYGAQLRLKMHAVQLYLSGVSMNSVAGVFSVSPPTIMRWVHQFSELFGKNFPRKVSGASERSNLEIVCADLGSETEVILTNITEELICVTVRKPIGRK
;
A
#
# COMPACT_ATOMS: atom_id res chain seq x y z
N MET A 1 -6.42 21.75 -6.93
CA MET A 1 -7.06 21.03 -5.80
C MET A 1 -8.19 20.19 -6.34
N HIS A 2 -8.45 19.02 -5.77
CA HIS A 2 -9.59 18.16 -6.10
C HIS A 2 -10.11 17.50 -4.82
N CYS A 3 -11.38 17.08 -4.82
CA CYS A 3 -11.94 16.41 -3.67
C CYS A 3 -11.28 15.04 -3.45
N PRO A 4 -10.66 14.76 -2.28
CA PRO A 4 -10.02 13.47 -2.03
C PRO A 4 -10.98 12.27 -2.00
N LYS A 5 -12.29 12.51 -1.90
CA LYS A 5 -13.30 11.44 -1.84
C LYS A 5 -13.80 11.00 -3.21
N CYS A 6 -14.03 11.96 -4.12
CA CYS A 6 -14.71 11.71 -5.41
C CYS A 6 -13.97 12.33 -6.61
N ASP A 7 -12.78 12.88 -6.40
CA ASP A 7 -11.91 13.51 -7.39
C ASP A 7 -12.54 14.69 -8.16
N SER A 8 -13.70 15.19 -7.72
CA SER A 8 -14.35 16.38 -8.29
C SER A 8 -13.52 17.64 -8.11
N ILE A 9 -13.44 18.45 -9.17
CA ILE A 9 -12.82 19.78 -9.18
C ILE A 9 -13.76 20.89 -8.69
N LYS A 10 -15.04 20.59 -8.45
CA LYS A 10 -16.04 21.56 -7.98
C LYS A 10 -16.10 21.59 -6.45
N PHE A 11 -15.54 22.63 -5.84
CA PHE A 11 -15.54 22.83 -4.38
C PHE A 11 -15.50 24.33 -4.02
N ILE A 12 -15.98 24.66 -2.82
CA ILE A 12 -15.98 26.02 -2.26
C ILE A 12 -15.15 26.09 -0.98
N LYS A 13 -14.67 27.29 -0.62
CA LYS A 13 -14.04 27.54 0.68
C LYS A 13 -15.08 27.39 1.80
N SER A 14 -14.71 26.72 2.90
CA SER A 14 -15.62 26.34 4.00
C SER A 14 -14.98 26.57 5.38
N GLY A 15 -14.46 27.78 5.60
CA GLY A 15 -13.76 28.17 6.83
C GLY A 15 -12.29 27.75 6.86
N LYS A 16 -11.66 27.83 8.04
CA LYS A 16 -10.28 27.42 8.29
C LYS A 16 -10.21 26.47 9.49
N THR A 17 -9.23 25.57 9.50
CA THR A 17 -8.98 24.64 10.61
C THR A 17 -7.48 24.54 10.83
N LYS A 18 -7.00 24.78 12.05
CA LYS A 18 -5.56 24.82 12.37
C LYS A 18 -4.80 25.69 11.36
N GLU A 19 -5.33 26.88 11.11
CA GLU A 19 -4.83 27.89 10.15
C GLU A 19 -4.83 27.48 8.67
N LYS A 20 -5.19 26.23 8.35
CA LYS A 20 -5.30 25.74 6.97
C LYS A 20 -6.69 26.00 6.40
N GLN A 21 -6.74 26.34 5.11
CA GLN A 21 -7.99 26.55 4.40
C GLN A 21 -8.77 25.24 4.26
N ARG A 22 -10.02 25.22 4.74
CA ARG A 22 -10.95 24.10 4.56
C ARG A 22 -11.82 24.35 3.33
N TYR A 23 -12.15 23.29 2.62
CA TYR A 23 -12.99 23.29 1.42
C TYR A 23 -14.15 22.32 1.59
N LYS A 24 -15.27 22.57 0.92
CA LYS A 24 -16.42 21.68 0.82
C LYS A 24 -16.64 21.31 -0.64
N CYS A 25 -16.62 20.02 -0.94
CA CYS A 25 -16.91 19.51 -2.27
C CYS A 25 -18.39 19.71 -2.60
N LEU A 26 -18.69 20.25 -3.79
CA LEU A 26 -20.05 20.42 -4.28
C LEU A 26 -20.64 19.12 -4.86
N GLY A 27 -19.78 18.17 -5.28
CA GLY A 27 -20.23 16.88 -5.82
C GLY A 27 -20.65 15.87 -4.74
N CYS A 28 -19.89 15.73 -3.66
CA CYS A 28 -20.15 14.70 -2.63
C CYS A 28 -20.33 15.26 -1.20
N GLY A 29 -20.29 16.58 -1.01
CA GLY A 29 -20.45 17.23 0.30
C GLY A 29 -19.27 17.08 1.26
N CYS A 30 -18.24 16.28 0.93
CA CYS A 30 -17.06 16.07 1.77
C CYS A 30 -16.32 17.38 2.07
N GLN A 31 -15.89 17.55 3.32
CA GLN A 31 -15.01 18.64 3.72
C GLN A 31 -13.55 18.17 3.78
N PHE A 32 -12.64 18.97 3.23
CA PHE A 32 -11.22 18.62 3.15
C PHE A 32 -10.32 19.85 3.24
N THR A 33 -9.12 19.68 3.79
CA THR A 33 -8.07 20.72 3.91
C THR A 33 -6.87 20.43 3.01
N ARG A 34 -6.79 19.20 2.47
CA ARG A 34 -5.72 18.70 1.60
C ARG A 34 -6.34 17.89 0.45
N ASN A 35 -5.64 17.81 -0.68
CA ASN A 35 -6.07 17.01 -1.84
C ASN A 35 -5.81 15.52 -1.66
N GLU A 36 -4.83 15.16 -0.83
CA GLU A 36 -4.43 13.78 -0.62
C GLU A 36 -5.52 13.01 0.11
N LYS A 37 -5.82 11.80 -0.39
CA LYS A 37 -6.72 10.88 0.29
C LYS A 37 -6.11 10.51 1.65
N TYR A 38 -6.91 10.55 2.71
CA TYR A 38 -6.43 10.21 4.05
C TYR A 38 -5.98 8.76 4.13
N GLY A 39 -4.79 8.53 4.72
CA GLY A 39 -4.24 7.20 4.99
C GLY A 39 -3.30 6.67 3.88
N ALA A 40 -2.75 5.48 4.11
CA ALA A 40 -1.86 4.83 3.16
C ALA A 40 -2.54 4.55 1.82
N GLN A 41 -1.78 4.66 0.72
CA GLN A 41 -2.26 4.36 -0.63
C GLN A 41 -2.77 2.91 -0.71
N LEU A 42 -3.83 2.67 -1.50
CA LEU A 42 -4.41 1.33 -1.65
C LEU A 42 -3.38 0.30 -2.13
N ARG A 43 -2.52 0.68 -3.08
CA ARG A 43 -1.43 -0.19 -3.57
C ARG A 43 -0.50 -0.65 -2.45
N LEU A 44 -0.15 0.25 -1.53
CA LEU A 44 0.71 -0.06 -0.38
C LEU A 44 0.01 -1.07 0.55
N LYS A 45 -1.27 -0.83 0.87
CA LYS A 45 -2.05 -1.76 1.69
C LYS A 45 -2.15 -3.15 1.05
N MET A 46 -2.37 -3.22 -0.26
CA MET A 46 -2.44 -4.48 -1.01
C MET A 46 -1.12 -5.26 -0.91
N HIS A 47 0.02 -4.60 -1.14
CA HIS A 47 1.34 -5.25 -1.05
C HIS A 47 1.63 -5.76 0.37
N ALA A 48 1.29 -4.97 1.39
CA ALA A 48 1.45 -5.38 2.78
C ALA A 48 0.61 -6.63 3.11
N VAL A 49 -0.64 -6.67 2.65
CA VAL A 49 -1.52 -7.84 2.82
C VAL A 49 -0.99 -9.05 2.03
N GLN A 50 -0.51 -8.86 0.81
CA GLN A 50 0.09 -9.94 -0.01
C GLN A 50 1.30 -10.56 0.69
N LEU A 51 2.23 -9.76 1.21
CA LEU A 51 3.40 -10.24 1.95
C LEU A 51 2.97 -11.01 3.21
N TYR A 52 2.01 -10.48 3.96
CA TYR A 52 1.47 -11.17 5.13
C TYR A 52 0.85 -12.52 4.76
N LEU A 53 0.01 -12.59 3.72
CA LEU A 53 -0.63 -13.81 3.26
C LEU A 53 0.39 -14.84 2.75
N SER A 54 1.48 -14.37 2.16
CA SER A 54 2.58 -15.21 1.67
C SER A 54 3.35 -15.87 2.81
N GLY A 55 3.12 -15.48 4.07
CA GLY A 55 3.69 -16.14 5.24
C GLY A 55 4.66 -15.29 6.04
N VAL A 56 5.08 -14.13 5.51
CA VAL A 56 5.96 -13.17 6.20
C VAL A 56 5.34 -12.71 7.52
N SER A 57 6.15 -12.59 8.58
CA SER A 57 5.64 -12.18 9.88
C SER A 57 5.05 -10.77 9.82
N MET A 58 4.00 -10.52 10.61
CA MET A 58 3.35 -9.20 10.66
C MET A 58 4.33 -8.10 11.08
N ASN A 59 5.29 -8.41 11.96
CA ASN A 59 6.32 -7.49 12.40
C ASN A 59 7.31 -7.16 11.28
N SER A 60 7.74 -8.18 10.51
CA SER A 60 8.62 -7.99 9.36
C SER A 60 7.95 -7.11 8.29
N VAL A 61 6.68 -7.39 7.98
CA VAL A 61 5.88 -6.54 7.05
C VAL A 61 5.75 -5.12 7.59
N ALA A 62 5.42 -4.95 8.87
CA ALA A 62 5.30 -3.65 9.50
C ALA A 62 6.60 -2.82 9.42
N GLY A 63 7.76 -3.48 9.61
CA GLY A 63 9.08 -2.89 9.44
C GLY A 63 9.31 -2.38 8.01
N VAL A 64 9.03 -3.21 7.00
CA VAL A 64 9.18 -2.85 5.56
C VAL A 64 8.37 -1.61 5.20
N PHE A 65 7.14 -1.49 5.71
CA PHE A 65 6.27 -0.34 5.42
C PHE A 65 6.38 0.81 6.42
N SER A 66 7.27 0.70 7.42
CA SER A 66 7.43 1.67 8.50
C SER A 66 6.10 2.04 9.20
N VAL A 67 5.28 1.03 9.47
CA VAL A 67 4.01 1.18 10.19
C VAL A 67 3.99 0.27 11.42
N SER A 68 2.98 0.41 12.27
CA SER A 68 2.81 -0.50 13.41
C SER A 68 2.20 -1.84 12.96
N PRO A 69 2.56 -2.98 13.60
CA PRO A 69 1.95 -4.28 13.29
C PRO A 69 0.40 -4.28 13.37
N PRO A 70 -0.25 -3.60 14.33
CA PRO A 70 -1.70 -3.45 14.34
C PRO A 70 -2.28 -2.76 13.09
N THR A 71 -1.49 -1.89 12.43
CA THR A 71 -1.89 -1.27 11.16
C THR A 71 -1.99 -2.31 10.04
N ILE A 72 -1.02 -3.22 9.97
CA ILE A 72 -1.04 -4.36 9.03
C ILE A 72 -2.26 -5.24 9.31
N MET A 73 -2.49 -5.60 10.57
CA MET A 73 -3.67 -6.39 10.98
C MET A 73 -4.98 -5.74 10.56
N ARG A 74 -5.11 -4.42 10.77
CA ARG A 74 -6.28 -3.67 10.34
C ARG A 74 -6.49 -3.73 8.83
N TRP A 75 -5.42 -3.65 8.03
CA TRP A 75 -5.53 -3.79 6.58
C TRP A 75 -5.95 -5.21 6.19
N VAL A 76 -5.38 -6.24 6.81
CA VAL A 76 -5.79 -7.64 6.59
C VAL A 76 -7.29 -7.82 6.86
N HIS A 77 -7.80 -7.29 7.97
CA HIS A 77 -9.23 -7.33 8.28
C HIS A 77 -10.10 -6.59 7.26
N GLN A 78 -9.70 -5.39 6.84
CA GLN A 78 -10.43 -4.64 5.81
C GLN A 78 -10.54 -5.42 4.50
N PHE A 79 -9.47 -6.09 4.07
CA PHE A 79 -9.50 -6.92 2.88
C PHE A 79 -10.32 -8.20 3.10
N SER A 80 -10.21 -8.84 4.27
CA SER A 80 -11.05 -9.98 4.63
C SER A 80 -12.55 -9.67 4.52
N GLU A 81 -13.00 -8.51 5.00
CA GLU A 81 -14.40 -8.08 4.88
C GLU A 81 -14.82 -7.85 3.42
N LEU A 82 -13.92 -7.28 2.59
CA LEU A 82 -14.19 -7.01 1.18
C LEU A 82 -14.28 -8.28 0.33
N PHE A 83 -13.43 -9.27 0.59
CA PHE A 83 -13.36 -10.52 -0.19
C PHE A 83 -14.24 -11.64 0.40
N GLY A 84 -14.64 -11.52 1.67
CA GLY A 84 -15.49 -12.48 2.37
C GLY A 84 -14.93 -13.90 2.29
N LYS A 85 -15.74 -14.84 1.79
CA LYS A 85 -15.37 -16.26 1.65
C LYS A 85 -14.20 -16.50 0.68
N ASN A 86 -13.92 -15.54 -0.21
CA ASN A 86 -12.84 -15.64 -1.19
C ASN A 86 -11.52 -15.07 -0.66
N PHE A 87 -11.46 -14.63 0.61
CA PHE A 87 -10.22 -14.12 1.18
C PHE A 87 -9.20 -15.26 1.36
N PRO A 88 -7.99 -15.15 0.79
CA PRO A 88 -6.97 -16.19 0.88
C PRO A 88 -6.49 -16.43 2.31
N ARG A 89 -6.11 -17.67 2.62
CA ARG A 89 -5.51 -18.03 3.91
C ARG A 89 -4.01 -17.73 3.89
N LYS A 90 -3.47 -17.29 5.03
CA LYS A 90 -2.02 -17.13 5.21
C LYS A 90 -1.33 -18.48 5.08
N VAL A 91 -0.26 -18.54 4.30
CA VAL A 91 0.60 -19.73 4.17
C VAL A 91 1.31 -19.98 5.50
N SER A 92 1.16 -21.19 6.05
CA SER A 92 1.82 -21.66 7.26
C SER A 92 2.80 -22.78 6.90
N GLY A 93 4.09 -22.64 7.20
CA GLY A 93 5.08 -23.72 7.08
C GLY A 93 6.23 -23.52 6.10
N ALA A 94 6.35 -22.36 5.43
CA ALA A 94 7.49 -22.05 4.56
C ALA A 94 8.40 -20.97 5.18
N SER A 95 9.72 -21.05 4.94
CA SER A 95 10.69 -20.06 5.42
C SER A 95 10.37 -18.66 4.86
N GLU A 96 10.60 -17.60 5.64
CA GLU A 96 10.32 -16.22 5.18
C GLU A 96 11.04 -15.87 3.86
N ARG A 97 12.21 -16.47 3.61
CA ARG A 97 12.95 -16.33 2.35
C ARG A 97 12.22 -16.96 1.17
N SER A 98 11.76 -18.20 1.32
CA SER A 98 10.99 -18.91 0.28
C SER A 98 9.68 -18.17 -0.06
N ASN A 99 9.07 -17.53 0.94
CA ASN A 99 7.84 -16.76 0.77
C ASN A 99 8.06 -15.45 -0.02
N LEU A 100 9.21 -14.79 0.17
CA LEU A 100 9.54 -13.56 -0.54
C LEU A 100 9.88 -13.83 -2.02
N GLU A 101 10.55 -14.95 -2.31
CA GLU A 101 10.84 -15.40 -3.68
C GLU A 101 9.54 -15.65 -4.48
N ILE A 102 8.51 -16.24 -3.86
CA ILE A 102 7.18 -16.44 -4.48
C ILE A 102 6.52 -15.09 -4.80
N VAL A 103 6.59 -14.11 -3.90
CA VAL A 103 6.05 -12.76 -4.14
C VAL A 103 6.79 -12.05 -5.28
N CYS A 104 8.12 -12.24 -5.40
CA CYS A 104 8.90 -11.73 -6.52
C CYS A 104 8.50 -12.38 -7.86
N ALA A 105 8.13 -13.67 -7.86
CA ALA A 105 7.67 -14.37 -9.05
C ALA A 105 6.27 -13.92 -9.53
N ASP A 106 5.35 -13.64 -8.59
CA ASP A 106 4.00 -13.15 -8.89
C ASP A 106 3.97 -11.70 -9.42
N LEU A 107 5.02 -10.91 -9.18
CA LEU A 107 5.13 -9.51 -9.65
C LEU A 107 5.49 -9.37 -11.15
N GLY A 108 5.66 -10.48 -11.89
CA GLY A 108 5.58 -10.48 -13.35
C GLY A 108 6.89 -10.24 -14.12
N SER A 109 7.07 -11.10 -15.13
CA SER A 109 8.21 -11.43 -16.00
C SER A 109 8.82 -10.34 -16.91
N GLU A 110 8.81 -9.06 -16.55
CA GLU A 110 9.59 -8.03 -17.28
C GLU A 110 10.55 -7.24 -16.40
N THR A 111 10.71 -7.64 -15.14
CA THR A 111 11.53 -6.91 -14.18
C THR A 111 12.55 -7.85 -13.57
N GLU A 112 13.82 -7.69 -13.94
CA GLU A 112 14.91 -8.38 -13.27
C GLU A 112 15.13 -7.69 -11.91
N VAL A 113 14.54 -8.27 -10.86
CA VAL A 113 14.67 -7.78 -9.48
C VAL A 113 15.90 -8.44 -8.87
N ILE A 114 17.04 -7.74 -8.92
CA ILE A 114 18.24 -8.20 -8.22
C ILE A 114 18.22 -7.65 -6.80
N LEU A 115 17.94 -8.53 -5.82
CA LEU A 115 18.06 -8.22 -4.40
C LEU A 115 19.55 -8.29 -4.00
N THR A 116 20.27 -7.18 -4.03
CA THR A 116 21.73 -7.18 -3.79
C THR A 116 22.17 -6.82 -2.37
N ASN A 117 21.34 -6.19 -1.53
CA ASN A 117 21.69 -6.02 -0.11
C ASN A 117 20.51 -5.61 0.77
N ILE A 118 20.46 -6.19 1.98
CA ILE A 118 19.53 -5.81 3.05
C ILE A 118 20.41 -5.33 4.22
N THR A 119 20.46 -4.01 4.45
CA THR A 119 21.05 -3.41 5.66
C THR A 119 20.13 -2.34 6.23
N GLU A 120 20.37 -1.99 7.50
CA GLU A 120 19.40 -1.30 8.37
C GLU A 120 18.94 0.09 7.92
N GLU A 121 19.54 0.71 6.90
CA GLU A 121 19.25 2.10 6.53
C GLU A 121 18.70 2.32 5.11
N LEU A 122 18.65 1.32 4.22
CA LEU A 122 18.07 1.53 2.88
C LEU A 122 17.63 0.24 2.19
N ILE A 123 16.43 0.24 1.59
CA ILE A 123 16.05 -0.75 0.57
C ILE A 123 16.37 -0.15 -0.80
N CYS A 124 17.52 -0.52 -1.37
CA CYS A 124 17.86 -0.16 -2.75
C CYS A 124 17.21 -1.17 -3.71
N VAL A 125 16.02 -0.85 -4.21
CA VAL A 125 15.39 -1.59 -5.32
C VAL A 125 15.81 -0.93 -6.63
N THR A 126 16.79 -1.51 -7.33
CA THR A 126 17.14 -1.03 -8.68
C THR A 126 16.32 -1.80 -9.71
N VAL A 127 15.39 -1.10 -10.35
CA VAL A 127 14.55 -1.63 -11.42
C VAL A 127 15.26 -1.40 -12.75
N ARG A 128 15.76 -2.46 -13.40
CA ARG A 128 16.22 -2.36 -14.80
C ARG A 128 15.09 -2.70 -15.75
N LYS A 129 14.78 -1.76 -16.66
CA LYS A 129 13.96 -2.01 -17.84
C LYS A 129 14.82 -2.81 -18.83
N PRO A 130 14.34 -3.92 -19.41
CA PRO A 130 15.07 -4.57 -20.49
C PRO A 130 15.18 -3.59 -21.67
N ILE A 131 16.41 -3.33 -22.10
CA ILE A 131 16.67 -2.67 -23.38
C ILE A 131 16.18 -3.67 -24.44
N GLY A 132 15.15 -3.26 -25.19
CA GLY A 132 14.49 -4.10 -26.18
C GLY A 132 15.47 -4.72 -27.19
N ARG A 133 15.13 -5.95 -27.58
CA ARG A 133 15.78 -6.86 -28.54
C ARG A 133 16.41 -6.18 -29.77
N LYS A 134 17.53 -6.76 -30.22
CA LYS A 134 17.58 -7.38 -31.55
C LYS A 134 17.85 -8.86 -31.37
#